data_AF-A0A3N5UQF8-F1
#
_entry.id   AF-A0A3N5UQF8-F1
#
_cell.length_a   1.000
_cell.length_b   1.000
_cell.length_c   1.000
_cell.angle_alpha   90.00
_cell.angle_beta   90.00
_cell.angle_gamma   90.00
#
_symmetry.space_group_name_H-M   'P 1'
#
loop_
_entity.id
_entity.type
_entity.pdbx_description
1 polymer ?
#
loop_
_entity_poly.entity_id
_entity_poly.type
_entity_poly.pdbx_seq_one_letter_code
_entity_poly.pdbx_strand_id
1 'polypeptide(L)'
;MSESNEKQAGFLGTYFDRDGVLRLSRWADVVAWVVLTVYLLTWLFSLLLYFGQYFNGLYMDKGATFLNTINMFTPFLQQPLPGVFYFFGLQGVSKGLLIFLDMEDNTRRAARNK
;
A
#
# COMPACT_ATOMS: atom_id res chain seq x y z
N MET A 1 50.88 28.86 15.55
CA MET A 1 49.50 28.76 16.07
C MET A 1 48.60 29.67 15.25
N SER A 2 47.89 29.11 14.29
CA SER A 2 46.66 29.68 13.73
C SER A 2 45.99 28.56 12.94
N GLU A 3 45.41 27.60 13.66
CA GLU A 3 44.53 26.63 13.02
C GLU A 3 43.27 27.39 12.59
N SER A 4 43.07 27.43 11.29
CA SER A 4 41.87 27.91 10.64
C SER A 4 40.67 27.14 11.18
N ASN A 5 39.82 27.87 11.87
CA ASN A 5 38.53 27.45 12.37
C ASN A 5 37.59 27.25 11.16
N GLU A 6 37.80 26.17 10.39
CA GLU A 6 36.86 25.75 9.37
C GLU A 6 35.56 25.37 10.08
N LYS A 7 34.61 26.30 10.03
CA LYS A 7 33.22 26.07 10.41
C LYS A 7 32.71 24.88 9.62
N GLN A 8 32.77 23.72 10.25
CA GLN A 8 32.14 22.48 9.81
C GLN A 8 30.69 22.86 9.49
N ALA A 9 30.35 22.88 8.20
CA ALA A 9 29.01 23.23 7.74
C ALA A 9 28.07 22.22 8.40
N GLY A 10 27.40 22.65 9.47
CA GLY A 10 26.50 21.82 10.23
C GLY A 10 25.50 21.21 9.26
N PHE A 11 25.53 19.87 9.16
CA PHE A 11 24.67 19.10 8.29
C PHE A 11 23.22 19.54 8.56
N LEU A 12 22.67 20.35 7.65
CA LEU A 12 21.29 20.87 7.69
C LEU A 12 20.27 19.77 7.32
N GLY A 13 20.60 18.50 7.56
CA GLY A 13 19.64 17.42 7.48
C GLY A 13 18.74 17.50 8.71
N THR A 14 17.46 17.75 8.50
CA THR A 14 16.43 17.50 9.52
C THR A 14 16.64 16.11 10.07
N TYR A 15 16.98 15.99 11.36
CA TYR A 15 17.12 14.71 12.03
C TYR A 15 15.78 13.98 11.94
N PHE A 16 15.68 12.98 11.06
CA PHE A 16 14.56 12.06 11.11
C PHE A 16 14.77 11.14 12.30
N ASP A 17 13.74 10.96 13.11
CA ASP A 17 13.74 9.94 14.14
C ASP A 17 13.67 8.57 13.45
N ARG A 18 14.84 7.92 13.35
CA ARG A 18 15.01 6.60 12.74
C ARG A 18 14.03 5.57 13.29
N ASP A 19 13.83 5.58 14.61
CA ASP A 19 12.93 4.62 15.25
C ASP A 19 11.47 4.91 14.87
N GLY A 20 11.11 6.20 14.77
CA GLY A 20 9.82 6.64 14.26
C GLY A 20 9.55 6.18 12.83
N VAL A 21 10.50 6.39 11.91
CA VAL A 21 10.39 5.99 10.50
C VAL A 21 10.30 4.46 10.36
N LEU A 22 11.13 3.72 11.10
CA LEU A 22 11.11 2.26 11.08
C LEU A 22 9.79 1.69 11.63
N ARG A 23 9.25 2.28 12.70
CA ARG A 23 7.93 1.89 13.23
C ARG A 23 6.83 2.19 12.21
N LEU A 24 6.84 3.38 11.62
CA LEU A 24 5.84 3.79 10.63
C LEU A 24 5.87 2.90 9.39
N SER A 25 7.07 2.56 8.89
CA SER A 25 7.23 1.64 7.75
C SER A 25 6.67 0.25 8.04
N ARG A 26 6.90 -0.30 9.24
CA ARG A 26 6.30 -1.59 9.66
C ARG A 26 4.79 -1.51 9.77
N TRP A 27 4.26 -0.44 10.36
CA TRP A 27 2.82 -0.24 10.43
C TRP A 27 2.19 -0.09 9.04
N ALA A 28 2.82 0.64 8.12
CA ALA A 28 2.35 0.76 6.75
C ALA A 28 2.28 -0.62 6.05
N ASP A 29 3.27 -1.49 6.26
CA ASP A 29 3.29 -2.85 5.73
C ASP A 29 2.16 -3.72 6.32
N VAL A 30 2.01 -3.71 7.65
CA VAL A 30 0.94 -4.45 8.35
C VAL A 30 -0.44 -3.96 7.90
N VAL A 31 -0.65 -2.64 7.85
CA VAL A 31 -1.92 -2.05 7.42
C VAL A 31 -2.20 -2.37 5.96
N ALA A 32 -1.19 -2.39 5.08
CA ALA A 32 -1.36 -2.79 3.69
C ALA A 32 -2.00 -4.19 3.59
N TRP A 33 -1.43 -5.16 4.30
CA TRP A 33 -1.96 -6.53 4.32
C TRP A 33 -3.35 -6.61 4.93
N VAL A 34 -3.60 -5.94 6.05
CA VAL A 34 -4.92 -5.91 6.69
C VAL A 34 -5.97 -5.36 5.73
N VAL A 35 -5.70 -4.22 5.08
CA VAL A 35 -6.61 -3.60 4.10
C VAL A 35 -6.87 -4.57 2.95
N LEU A 36 -5.82 -5.16 2.36
CA LEU A 36 -5.97 -6.12 1.28
C LEU A 36 -6.86 -7.30 1.68
N THR A 37 -6.61 -7.88 2.86
CA THR A 37 -7.40 -9.00 3.38
C THR A 37 -8.87 -8.63 3.55
N VAL A 38 -9.19 -7.46 4.09
CA VAL A 38 -10.57 -6.99 4.26
C VAL A 38 -11.27 -6.86 2.91
N TYR A 39 -10.61 -6.26 1.91
CA TYR A 39 -11.17 -6.14 0.56
C TYR A 39 -11.39 -7.50 -0.10
N LEU A 40 -10.41 -8.42 0.02
CA LEU A 40 -10.52 -9.76 -0.55
C LEU A 40 -11.62 -10.60 0.13
N LEU A 41 -11.75 -10.53 1.45
CA LEU A 41 -12.84 -11.20 2.17
C LEU A 41 -14.20 -10.63 1.75
N THR A 42 -14.32 -9.30 1.68
CA THR A 42 -15.55 -8.63 1.23
C THR A 42 -15.94 -9.06 -0.19
N TRP A 43 -14.96 -9.11 -1.08
CA TRP A 43 -15.14 -9.59 -2.45
C TRP A 43 -15.56 -11.06 -2.49
N LEU A 44 -14.90 -11.93 -1.71
CA LEU A 44 -15.24 -13.34 -1.61
C LEU A 44 -16.69 -13.54 -1.11
N PHE A 45 -17.09 -12.84 -0.05
CA PHE A 45 -18.47 -12.88 0.44
C PHE A 45 -19.47 -12.40 -0.61
N SER A 46 -19.14 -11.34 -1.34
CA SER A 46 -19.99 -10.81 -2.41
C SER A 46 -20.16 -11.84 -3.54
N LEU A 47 -19.08 -12.54 -3.93
CA LEU A 47 -19.13 -13.62 -4.90
C LEU A 47 -19.96 -14.81 -4.42
N LEU A 48 -19.76 -15.26 -3.18
CA LEU A 48 -20.53 -16.37 -2.61
C LEU A 48 -22.02 -16.04 -2.56
N LEU A 49 -22.36 -14.81 -2.19
CA LEU A 49 -23.74 -14.34 -2.17
C LEU A 49 -24.34 -14.28 -3.58
N TYR A 50 -23.58 -13.78 -4.57
CA TYR A 50 -24.00 -13.81 -5.98
C TYR A 50 -24.28 -15.23 -6.46
N PHE A 51 -23.36 -16.19 -6.24
CA PHE A 51 -23.58 -17.58 -6.62
C PHE A 51 -24.79 -18.18 -5.89
N GLY A 52 -24.93 -17.90 -4.59
CA GLY A 52 -26.10 -18.32 -3.83
C GLY A 52 -27.40 -17.83 -4.47
N GLN A 53 -27.49 -16.55 -4.82
CA GLN A 53 -28.68 -15.97 -5.45
C GLN A 53 -28.91 -16.49 -6.87
N TYR A 54 -27.82 -16.71 -7.64
CA TYR A 54 -27.87 -17.28 -8.98
C TYR A 54 -28.45 -18.70 -8.97
N PHE A 55 -27.98 -19.57 -8.08
CA PHE A 55 -28.50 -20.93 -7.94
C PHE A 55 -29.93 -21.00 -7.41
N ASN A 56 -30.34 -20.04 -6.58
CA ASN A 56 -31.73 -19.91 -6.11
C ASN A 56 -32.68 -19.31 -7.16
N GLY A 57 -32.19 -19.02 -8.38
CA GLY A 57 -33.02 -18.56 -9.50
C GLY A 57 -33.47 -17.09 -9.41
N LEU A 58 -32.97 -16.32 -8.44
CA LEU A 58 -33.33 -14.91 -8.25
C LEU A 58 -32.94 -14.01 -9.45
N TYR A 59 -31.97 -14.45 -10.24
CA TYR A 59 -31.48 -13.72 -11.42
C TYR A 59 -31.96 -14.31 -12.75
N MET A 60 -32.78 -15.37 -12.72
CA MET A 60 -33.35 -15.99 -13.92
C MET A 60 -34.66 -15.30 -14.29
N ASP A 61 -34.58 -14.06 -14.76
CA ASP A 61 -35.72 -13.36 -15.33
C ASP A 61 -35.99 -13.87 -16.76
N LYS A 62 -37.27 -13.96 -17.16
CA LYS A 62 -37.68 -14.47 -18.48
C LYS A 62 -37.24 -13.47 -19.56
N GLY A 63 -36.06 -13.69 -20.13
CA GLY A 63 -35.44 -12.80 -21.13
C GLY A 63 -33.97 -12.47 -20.85
N ALA A 64 -33.39 -12.99 -19.77
CA ALA A 64 -31.95 -12.86 -19.51
C ALA A 64 -31.15 -13.57 -20.62
N THR A 65 -30.50 -12.78 -21.48
CA THR A 65 -29.52 -13.30 -22.45
C THR A 65 -28.20 -13.58 -21.73
N PHE A 66 -27.37 -14.44 -22.32
CA PHE A 66 -26.01 -14.71 -21.83
C PHE A 66 -25.18 -13.43 -21.60
N LEU A 67 -25.36 -12.41 -22.45
CA LEU A 67 -24.73 -11.10 -22.31
C LEU A 67 -25.18 -10.36 -21.04
N ASN A 68 -26.45 -10.47 -20.65
CA ASN A 68 -26.96 -9.87 -19.42
C ASN A 68 -26.32 -10.53 -18.19
N THR A 69 -26.16 -11.85 -18.21
CA THR A 69 -25.49 -12.59 -17.13
C THR A 69 -24.02 -12.21 -16.98
N ILE A 70 -23.29 -12.04 -18.09
CA ILE A 70 -21.90 -11.56 -18.04
C ILE A 70 -21.84 -10.13 -17.49
N ASN A 71 -22.73 -9.23 -17.94
CA ASN A 71 -22.77 -7.86 -17.46
C ASN A 71 -23.06 -7.77 -15.95
N MET A 72 -23.89 -8.68 -15.41
CA MET A 72 -24.12 -8.78 -13.96
C MET A 72 -22.86 -9.23 -13.20
N PHE A 73 -21.96 -9.98 -13.83
CA PHE A 73 -20.72 -10.45 -13.22
C PHE A 73 -19.58 -9.41 -13.26
N THR A 74 -19.59 -8.50 -14.23
CA THR A 74 -18.56 -7.46 -14.42
C THR A 74 -18.18 -6.68 -13.14
N PRO A 75 -19.12 -6.23 -12.28
CA PRO A 75 -18.80 -5.47 -11.07
C PRO A 75 -17.90 -6.26 -10.09
N PHE A 76 -18.05 -7.58 -10.03
CA PHE A 76 -17.26 -8.42 -9.14
C PHE A 76 -15.81 -8.51 -9.59
N LEU A 77 -15.50 -8.34 -10.88
CA LEU A 77 -14.11 -8.28 -11.35
C LEU A 77 -13.41 -6.97 -10.95
N GLN A 78 -14.17 -5.89 -10.82
CA GLN A 78 -13.65 -4.57 -10.47
C GLN A 78 -13.57 -4.34 -8.97
N GLN A 79 -14.43 -5.01 -8.19
CA GLN A 79 -14.53 -4.88 -6.75
C GLN A 79 -13.21 -5.06 -5.95
N PRO A 80 -12.28 -5.97 -6.30
CA PRO A 80 -11.02 -6.09 -5.56
C PRO A 80 -9.98 -5.02 -5.94
N LEU A 81 -10.17 -4.28 -7.06
CA LEU A 81 -9.18 -3.33 -7.56
C LEU A 81 -8.80 -2.26 -6.52
N PRO A 82 -9.73 -1.58 -5.83
CA PRO A 82 -9.35 -0.60 -4.81
C PRO A 82 -8.46 -1.18 -3.71
N GLY A 83 -8.75 -2.41 -3.25
CA GLY A 83 -7.93 -3.10 -2.25
C GLY A 83 -6.51 -3.36 -2.73
N VAL A 84 -6.35 -3.77 -4.00
CA VAL A 84 -5.04 -3.95 -4.64
C VAL A 84 -4.31 -2.61 -4.75
N PHE A 85 -4.99 -1.54 -5.18
CA PHE A 85 -4.40 -0.20 -5.26
C PHE A 85 -3.93 0.31 -3.90
N TYR A 86 -4.74 0.18 -2.85
CA TYR A 86 -4.35 0.59 -1.50
C TYR A 86 -3.18 -0.25 -0.97
N PHE A 87 -3.17 -1.55 -1.24
CA PHE A 87 -2.05 -2.43 -0.88
C PHE A 87 -0.74 -1.93 -1.50
N PHE A 88 -0.70 -1.75 -2.82
CA PHE A 88 0.50 -1.27 -3.49
C PHE A 88 0.88 0.16 -3.08
N GLY A 89 -0.09 1.03 -2.83
CA GLY A 89 0.16 2.38 -2.32
C GLY A 89 0.84 2.36 -0.95
N LEU A 90 0.31 1.58 -0.01
CA LEU A 90 0.88 1.45 1.34
C LEU A 90 2.22 0.70 1.36
N GLN A 91 2.38 -0.32 0.51
CA GLN A 91 3.68 -0.98 0.29
C GLN A 91 4.70 0.02 -0.26
N GLY A 92 4.30 0.84 -1.24
CA GLY A 92 5.12 1.92 -1.78
C GLY A 92 5.56 2.90 -0.71
N VAL A 93 4.66 3.32 0.19
CA VAL A 93 5.01 4.17 1.34
C VAL A 93 5.98 3.46 2.28
N SER A 94 5.71 2.20 2.65
CA SER A 94 6.57 1.42 3.54
C SER A 94 8.01 1.33 3.01
N LYS A 95 8.18 0.96 1.74
CA LYS A 95 9.51 0.84 1.11
C LYS A 95 10.13 2.20 0.82
N GLY A 96 9.35 3.19 0.42
CA GLY A 96 9.81 4.56 0.20
C GLY A 96 10.43 5.17 1.46
N LEU A 97 9.79 5.00 2.62
CA LEU A 97 10.31 5.44 3.90
C LEU A 97 11.67 4.81 4.23
N LEU A 98 11.84 3.51 3.95
CA LEU A 98 13.11 2.83 4.17
C LEU A 98 14.21 3.32 3.23
N ILE A 99 13.88 3.55 1.95
CA ILE A 99 14.83 4.10 0.98
C ILE A 99 15.30 5.49 1.41
N PHE A 100 14.38 6.37 1.84
CA PHE A 100 14.75 7.70 2.32
C PHE A 100 15.65 7.64 3.56
N LEU A 101 15.39 6.71 4.48
CA LEU A 101 16.23 6.48 5.65
C LEU A 101 17.64 6.03 5.25
N ASP A 102 17.75 5.09 4.31
CA ASP A 102 19.04 4.61 3.80
C ASP A 102 19.83 5.72 3.08
N MET A 103 19.13 6.58 2.33
CA MET A 103 19.73 7.74 1.68
C MET A 103 20.26 8.76 2.69
N GLU A 104 19.49 9.06 3.75
CA GLU A 104 19.93 9.94 4.84
C GLU A 104 21.19 9.39 5.51
N ASP A 105 21.16 8.12 5.92
CA ASP A 105 22.28 7.46 6.60
C ASP A 105 23.55 7.47 5.73
N ASN A 106 23.42 7.21 4.42
CA ASN A 106 24.55 7.29 3.48
C ASN A 106 25.09 8.71 3.32
N THR A 107 24.21 9.70 3.24
CA THR A 107 24.61 11.12 3.12
C THR A 107 25.36 11.58 4.38
N ARG A 108 24.94 11.11 5.56
CA ARG A 108 25.63 11.40 6.84
C ARG A 108 27.00 10.74 6.92
N ARG A 109 27.14 9.50 6.47
CA ARG A 109 28.44 8.80 6.40
C ARG A 109 29.40 9.50 5.45
N ALA A 110 28.92 9.94 4.28
CA ALA A 110 29.73 10.68 3.32
C ALA A 110 30.19 12.04 3.88
N ALA A 111 29.36 12.73 4.65
CA ALA A 111 29.71 14.00 5.29
C ALA A 111 30.72 13.86 6.45
N ARG A 112 30.82 12.68 7.09
CA ARG A 112 31.78 12.41 8.18
C ARG A 112 33.17 11.97 7.69
N ASN A 113 33.26 11.51 6.44
CA ASN A 113 34.51 11.04 5.81
C ASN A 113 35.19 12.13 4.94
N LYS A 114 34.65 13.36 4.94
CA LYS A 114 35.31 14.57 4.45
C LYS A 114 35.76 15.40 5.64
#